data_AF-A0A453NEJ2-F1
#
_entry.id   AF-A0A453NEJ2-F1
#
_cell.length_a   1.000
_cell.length_b   1.000
_cell.length_c   1.000
_cell.angle_alpha   90.00
_cell.angle_beta   90.00
_cell.angle_gamma   90.00
#
_symmetry.space_group_name_H-M   'P 1'
#
loop_
_entity.id
_entity.type
_entity.pdbx_description
1 polymer ?
#
loop_
_entity_poly.entity_id
_entity_poly.type
_entity_poly.pdbx_seq_one_letter_code
_entity_poly.pdbx_strand_id
1 'polypeptide(L)' 'MLTFFPAVGQRKYDYTKKQLFALSPTEVGSLISLGPAESCEFFHDPSMKSSHEGQVKKSLSITPLGSDNGYFVNITCLR' A
#
# COMPACT_ATOMS: atom_id res chain seq x y z
N MET A 1 -3.31 1.30 -10.09
CA MET A 1 -2.80 2.37 -9.20
C MET A 1 -3.70 2.44 -7.98
N LEU A 2 -3.15 2.27 -6.78
CA LEU A 2 -3.90 2.40 -5.53
C LEU A 2 -3.74 3.83 -4.99
N THR A 3 -4.84 4.41 -4.52
CA THR A 3 -4.87 5.77 -3.94
C THR A 3 -5.54 5.73 -2.59
N PHE A 4 -4.84 6.22 -1.56
CA PHE A 4 -5.32 6.24 -0.18
C PHE A 4 -5.55 7.68 0.25
N PHE A 5 -6.69 7.95 0.88
CA PHE A 5 -7.06 9.25 1.41
C PHE A 5 -7.42 9.14 2.89
N PRO A 6 -6.86 10.00 3.76
CA PRO A 6 -7.27 10.01 5.16
C PRO A 6 -8.69 10.57 5.30
N ALA A 7 -9.46 10.00 6.21
CA ALA A 7 -10.76 10.54 6.59
C ALA A 7 -10.60 11.86 7.34
N VAL A 8 -11.47 12.84 7.04
CA VAL A 8 -11.57 14.12 7.75
C VAL A 8 -12.97 14.37 8.32
N GLY A 9 -13.82 13.35 8.25
CA GLY A 9 -15.19 13.37 8.77
C GLY A 9 -16.00 12.20 8.21
N GLN A 10 -17.26 12.09 8.63
CA GLN A 10 -18.15 11.03 8.15
C GLN A 10 -18.32 11.13 6.63
N ARG A 11 -17.88 10.09 5.91
CA ARG A 11 -17.91 10.01 4.44
C ARG A 11 -17.20 11.19 3.74
N LYS A 12 -16.21 11.80 4.40
CA LYS A 12 -15.38 12.90 3.86
C LYS A 12 -13.91 12.53 3.97
N TYR A 13 -13.17 12.78 2.90
CA TYR A 13 -11.76 12.42 2.79
C TYR A 13 -10.94 13.61 2.26
N ASP A 14 -9.71 13.76 2.74
CA ASP A 14 -8.81 14.82 2.28
C ASP A 14 -8.03 14.36 1.05
N TYR A 15 -8.49 14.81 -0.12
CA TYR A 15 -7.89 14.49 -1.41
C TYR A 15 -6.49 15.10 -1.60
N THR A 16 -6.13 16.13 -0.83
CA THR A 16 -4.84 16.81 -0.92
C THR A 16 -3.73 16.01 -0.23
N LYS A 17 -4.07 15.20 0.78
CA LYS A 17 -3.15 14.34 1.54
C LYS A 17 -3.07 12.91 1.00
N LYS A 18 -3.37 12.72 -0.29
CA LYS A 18 -3.38 11.40 -0.93
C LYS A 18 -2.02 10.71 -0.89
N GLN A 19 -2.01 9.41 -0.64
CA GLN A 19 -0.85 8.54 -0.87
C GLN A 19 -1.09 7.64 -2.07
N LEU A 20 -0.07 7.46 -2.89
CA LEU A 20 -0.11 6.67 -4.12
C LEU A 20 0.85 5.49 -4.00
N PHE A 21 0.38 4.32 -4.44
CA PHE A 21 1.18 3.11 -4.58
C PHE A 21 0.84 2.44 -5.91
N ALA A 22 1.83 2.30 -6.79
CA ALA A 22 1.65 1.58 -8.05
C ALA A 22 1.82 0.09 -7.78
N LEU A 23 1.01 -0.77 -8.40
CA LEU A 23 1.28 -2.21 -8.40
C LEU A 23 1.69 -2.60 -9.81
N SER A 24 2.83 -3.26 -9.92
CA SER A 24 3.27 -3.93 -11.13
C SER A 24 2.43 -5.20 -11.38
N PRO A 25 2.45 -5.76 -12.60
CA PRO A 25 1.75 -7.02 -12.89
C PRO A 25 2.16 -8.16 -11.96
N THR A 26 3.43 -8.25 -11.58
CA THR A 26 3.93 -9.27 -10.65
C THR A 26 3.31 -9.12 -9.26
N GLU A 27 3.24 -7.90 -8.74
CA GLU A 27 2.66 -7.62 -7.42
C GLU A 27 1.14 -7.82 -7.41
N VAL A 28 0.47 -7.51 -8.53
CA VAL A 28 -0.95 -7.88 -8.70
C VAL A 28 -1.11 -9.41 -8.67
N GLY A 29 -0.22 -10.16 -9.33
CA GLY A 29 -0.19 -11.61 -9.29
C GLY A 29 -0.05 -12.16 -7.87
N SER A 30 0.88 -11.62 -7.07
CA SER A 30 1.00 -11.95 -5.65
C SER A 30 -0.26 -11.59 -4.86
N LEU A 31 -0.88 -10.43 -5.13
CA LEU A 31 -2.09 -9.97 -4.45
C LEU A 31 -3.30 -10.90 -4.68
N ILE A 32 -3.55 -11.30 -5.93
CA ILE A 32 -4.72 -12.13 -6.28
C ILE A 32 -4.54 -13.60 -5.91
N SER A 33 -3.31 -14.03 -5.63
CA SER A 33 -2.98 -15.42 -5.29
C SER A 33 -2.91 -15.66 -3.78
N LEU A 34 -3.20 -14.66 -2.94
CA LEU A 34 -3.16 -14.77 -1.49
C LEU A 34 -4.15 -15.81 -0.96
N GLY A 35 -3.64 -16.77 -0.18
CA GLY A 35 -4.45 -17.65 0.64
C GLY A 35 -5.11 -16.90 1.82
N PRO A 36 -6.23 -17.40 2.39
CA PRO A 36 -7.03 -16.70 3.41
C PRO A 36 -6.29 -16.25 4.68
N ALA A 37 -5.19 -16.93 5.03
CA ALA A 37 -4.36 -16.64 6.20
C ALA A 37 -3.00 -16.06 5.84
N GLU A 38 -2.74 -15.81 4.56
CA GLU A 38 -1.46 -15.30 4.09
C GLU A 38 -1.42 -13.77 4.14
N SER A 39 -0.20 -13.23 4.08
CA SER A 39 0.05 -11.80 3.98
C SER A 39 1.06 -11.53 2.88
N CYS A 40 1.05 -10.32 2.33
CA CYS A 40 2.10 -9.88 1.42
C CYS A 40 2.48 -8.43 1.70
N GLU A 41 3.71 -8.09 1.35
CA GLU A 41 4.26 -6.75 1.50
C GLU A 41 5.05 -6.35 0.26
N PHE A 42 4.86 -5.11 -0.17
CA PHE A 42 5.55 -4.52 -1.32
C PHE A 42 6.32 -3.29 -0.90
N PHE A 43 7.54 -3.12 -1.42
CA PHE A 43 8.44 -2.02 -1.06
C PHE A 43 8.87 -1.25 -2.30
N HIS A 44 8.55 0.05 -2.31
CA HIS A 44 8.85 0.94 -3.42
C HIS A 44 9.73 2.08 -2.95
N ASP A 45 10.80 2.34 -3.68
CA ASP A 45 11.54 3.60 -3.66
C ASP A 45 11.22 4.34 -4.97
N PRO A 46 10.43 5.43 -4.94
CA PRO A 46 10.07 6.19 -6.13
C PRO A 46 11.28 6.82 -6.86
N SER A 47 12.40 6.96 -6.15
CA SER A 47 13.63 7.59 -6.61
C SER A 47 14.74 6.58 -6.87
N MET A 48 14.43 5.27 -6.88
CA MET A 48 15.34 4.19 -7.24
C MET A 48 16.06 4.48 -8.57
N LYS A 49 17.37 4.29 -8.63
CA LYS A 49 18.24 4.61 -9.78
C LYS A 49 18.34 6.11 -10.11
N SER A 50 18.05 6.98 -9.14
CA SER A 50 18.31 8.42 -9.23
C SER A 50 19.22 8.88 -8.10
N SER A 51 19.63 10.15 -8.12
CA SER A 51 20.43 10.74 -7.02
C SER A 51 19.70 10.84 -5.68
N HIS A 52 18.38 10.61 -5.65
CA HIS A 52 17.54 10.69 -4.43
C HIS A 52 17.13 9.30 -3.92
N GLU A 53 17.74 8.23 -4.44
CA GLU A 53 17.52 6.87 -3.95
C GLU A 53 17.72 6.79 -2.43
N GLY A 54 16.86 6.03 -1.76
CA GLY A 54 16.83 5.79 -0.33
C GLY A 54 16.12 6.86 0.49
N GLN A 55 15.85 8.05 -0.06
CA GLN A 55 15.24 9.17 0.68
C GLN A 55 13.75 8.97 0.94
N VAL A 56 13.03 8.31 0.02
CA VAL A 56 11.61 8.02 0.19
C VAL A 56 11.39 6.52 0.07
N LYS A 57 10.78 5.93 1.10
CA LYS A 57 10.43 4.50 1.11
C LYS A 57 8.95 4.36 1.35
N LYS A 58 8.28 3.64 0.45
CA LYS A 58 6.88 3.28 0.59
C LYS A 58 6.77 1.79 0.82
N SER A 59 5.97 1.40 1.80
CA SER A 59 5.52 0.00 1.93
C SER A 59 4.01 -0.09 1.84
N LEU A 60 3.54 -1.16 1.21
CA LEU A 60 2.14 -1.55 1.19
C LEU A 60 2.06 -2.97 1.77
N SER A 61 1.35 -3.12 2.89
CA SER A 61 1.12 -4.42 3.51
C SER A 61 -0.36 -4.81 3.45
N ILE A 62 -0.60 -6.08 3.15
CA ILE A 62 -1.92 -6.72 3.14
C ILE A 62 -1.87 -7.86 4.14
N THR A 63 -2.68 -7.76 5.20
CA THR A 63 -2.65 -8.69 6.34
C THR A 63 -4.05 -9.20 6.66
N PRO A 64 -4.22 -10.50 6.97
CA PRO A 64 -5.53 -11.07 7.24
C PRO A 64 -6.06 -10.58 8.59
N LEU A 65 -7.36 -10.26 8.64
CA LEU A 65 -8.07 -10.01 9.88
C LEU A 65 -8.49 -11.38 10.43
N GLY A 66 -7.84 -11.86 11.50
CA GLY A 66 -7.85 -13.27 11.98
C GLY A 66 -9.18 -13.95 12.32
N SER A 67 -10.32 -13.45 11.85
CA SER A 67 -11.66 -14.02 11.96
C SER A 67 -12.36 -14.21 10.60
N ASP A 68 -11.61 -14.46 9.53
CA ASP A 68 -12.09 -14.60 8.14
C ASP A 68 -12.83 -13.37 7.57
N ASN A 69 -12.68 -12.20 8.21
CA ASN A 69 -13.41 -10.98 7.86
C ASN A 69 -12.68 -10.10 6.82
N GLY A 70 -11.79 -10.70 6.03
CA GLY A 70 -11.04 -10.04 4.96
C GLY A 70 -9.64 -9.59 5.40
N TYR A 71 -9.14 -8.55 4.74
CA TYR A 71 -7.76 -8.08 4.89
C TYR A 71 -7.70 -6.61 5.29
N PHE A 72 -6.70 -6.28 6.11
CA PHE A 72 -6.27 -4.92 6.33
C PHE A 72 -5.18 -4.54 5.32
N VAL A 73 -5.41 -3.45 4.60
CA VAL A 73 -4.47 -2.88 3.62
C VAL A 73 -3.88 -1.60 4.20
N ASN A 74 -2.57 -1.58 4.44
CA ASN A 74 -1.87 -0.47 5.05
C ASN A 74 -0.81 0.10 4.12
N ILE A 75 -0.74 1.43 4.02
CA ILE A 75 0.31 2.14 3.29
C ILE A 75 1.15 2.97 4.25
N THR A 76 2.46 2.79 4.22
CA THR A 76 3.43 3.59 4.97
C THR A 76 4.31 4.34 4.00
N CYS A 77 4.59 5.61 4.28
CA CYS A 77 5.47 6.46 3.49
C CYS A 77 6.46 7.13 4.44
N LEU A 78 7.71 6.66 4.40
CA LEU A 78 8.83 7.23 5.14
C LEU A 78 9.55 8.23 4.22
N ARG A 79 9.85 9.40 4.76
CA ARG A 79 10.55 10.51 4.10
C ARG A 79 11.63 11.04 5.03
#